data_AF-A0A9J6GFR4-F1
#
_entry.id   AF-A0A9J6GFR4-F1
#
_cell.length_a   1.000
_cell.length_b   1.000
_cell.length_c   1.000
_cell.angle_alpha   90.00
_cell.angle_beta   90.00
_cell.angle_gamma   90.00
#
_symmetry.space_group_name_H-M   'P 1'
#
loop_
_entity.id
_entity.type
_entity.pdbx_description
1 polymer ?
#
loop_
_entity_poly.entity_id
_entity_poly.type
_entity_poly.pdbx_seq_one_letter_code
_entity_poly.pdbx_strand_id
1 'polypeptide(L)'
;MLFQVENEYSSYNACDSSYMRRLRNLAREQLGDDVLLFTTDGFSIKSKCGRVPGALATIDFGTDTDPKKAWFGEKGRKAPRGPLINSELYTGWLDHWDEQHQTVHATVLANSIRKILNMGASFNL
;
A
#
# COMPACT_ATOMS: atom_id res chain seq x y z
N MET A 1 0.55 12.18 -10.56
CA MET A 1 0.57 10.77 -11.02
C MET A 1 1.79 10.10 -10.42
N LEU A 2 1.65 8.87 -9.94
CA LEU A 2 2.67 8.10 -9.22
C LEU A 2 2.98 6.82 -10.02
N PHE A 3 4.20 6.28 -9.91
CA PHE A 3 4.58 5.01 -10.54
C PHE A 3 5.02 3.99 -9.47
N GLN A 4 4.40 2.82 -9.45
CA GLN A 4 4.69 1.79 -8.46
C GLN A 4 5.92 0.97 -8.86
N VAL A 5 6.83 0.75 -7.91
CA VAL A 5 7.98 -0.14 -8.04
C VAL A 5 7.65 -1.44 -7.31
N GLU A 6 7.49 -2.53 -8.04
CA GLU A 6 7.08 -3.82 -7.48
C GLU A 6 5.67 -3.79 -6.86
N ASN A 7 5.19 -4.88 -6.27
CA ASN A 7 3.88 -5.01 -5.64
C ASN A 7 3.95 -5.93 -4.41
N GLU A 8 3.68 -5.39 -3.22
CA GLU A 8 3.61 -6.14 -1.96
C GLU A 8 4.81 -7.06 -1.72
N TYR A 9 6.01 -6.64 -2.10
CA TYR A 9 7.20 -7.48 -2.04
C TYR A 9 7.51 -8.02 -0.63
N SER A 10 7.02 -7.38 0.43
CA SER A 10 7.13 -7.90 1.80
C SER A 10 6.30 -9.15 2.08
N SER A 11 5.30 -9.44 1.25
CA SER A 11 4.55 -10.71 1.23
C SER A 11 5.37 -11.84 0.60
N TYR A 12 6.37 -11.51 -0.22
CA TYR A 12 7.32 -12.47 -0.79
C TYR A 12 8.44 -12.83 0.18
N ASN A 13 8.96 -14.05 0.09
CA ASN A 13 9.89 -14.61 1.09
C ASN A 13 11.36 -14.18 0.90
N ALA A 14 11.78 -13.75 -0.30
CA ALA A 14 13.20 -13.53 -0.59
C ALA A 14 13.81 -12.33 0.16
N CYS A 15 13.02 -11.28 0.42
CA CYS A 15 13.50 -10.04 1.05
C CYS A 15 14.78 -9.46 0.39
N ASP A 16 14.94 -9.62 -0.92
CA ASP A 16 16.13 -9.14 -1.65
C ASP A 16 16.06 -7.63 -1.91
N SER A 17 16.82 -6.87 -1.13
CA SER A 17 16.92 -5.41 -1.28
C SER A 17 17.68 -4.97 -2.55
N SER A 18 18.52 -5.84 -3.12
CA SER A 18 19.25 -5.53 -4.36
C SER A 18 18.33 -5.58 -5.57
N TYR A 19 17.40 -6.53 -5.60
CA TYR A 19 16.31 -6.58 -6.58
C TYR A 19 15.46 -5.30 -6.54
N MET A 20 14.99 -4.89 -5.37
CA MET A 20 14.19 -3.66 -5.22
C MET A 20 14.96 -2.41 -5.67
N ARG A 21 16.24 -2.29 -5.32
CA ARG A 21 17.09 -1.19 -5.81
C ARG A 21 17.25 -1.22 -7.33
N ARG A 22 17.40 -2.39 -7.93
CA ARG A 22 17.54 -2.55 -9.39
C ARG A 22 16.28 -2.09 -10.11
N LEU A 23 15.10 -2.47 -9.65
CA LEU A 23 13.83 -2.01 -10.25
C LEU A 23 13.64 -0.50 -10.11
N ARG A 24 13.93 0.06 -8.93
CA ARG A 24 13.87 1.51 -8.71
C ARG A 24 14.82 2.25 -9.66
N ASN A 25 16.05 1.77 -9.82
CA ASN A 25 17.02 2.39 -10.74
C ASN A 25 16.55 2.29 -12.19
N LEU A 26 16.03 1.14 -12.60
CA LEU A 26 15.48 0.97 -13.95
C LEU A 26 14.31 1.93 -14.20
N ALA A 27 13.40 2.09 -13.23
CA ALA A 27 12.32 3.05 -13.34
C ALA A 27 12.85 4.49 -13.50
N ARG A 28 13.91 4.87 -12.76
CA ARG A 28 14.57 6.17 -12.90
C ARG A 28 15.21 6.36 -14.28
N GLU A 29 15.90 5.34 -14.78
CA GLU A 29 16.53 5.36 -16.10
C GLU A 29 15.51 5.56 -17.23
N GLN A 30 14.33 4.96 -17.12
CA GLN A 30 13.30 5.01 -18.17
C GLN A 30 12.34 6.20 -18.04
N LEU A 31 12.04 6.63 -16.82
CA LEU A 31 11.00 7.63 -16.54
C LEU A 31 11.57 9.00 -16.13
N GLY A 32 12.88 9.08 -15.87
CA GLY A 32 13.53 10.27 -15.34
C GLY A 32 13.31 10.50 -13.84
N ASP A 33 13.85 11.62 -13.34
CA ASP A 33 13.84 11.95 -11.92
C ASP A 33 12.56 12.66 -11.46
N ASP A 34 11.81 13.27 -12.38
CA ASP A 34 10.58 14.03 -12.06
C ASP A 34 9.40 13.14 -11.65
N VAL A 35 9.40 11.86 -12.05
CA VAL A 35 8.32 10.93 -11.71
C VAL A 35 8.41 10.52 -10.24
N LEU A 36 7.29 10.62 -9.51
CA LEU A 36 7.24 10.14 -8.13
C LEU A 36 7.08 8.62 -8.11
N LEU A 37 8.10 7.93 -7.61
CA LEU A 37 8.08 6.48 -7.42
C LEU A 37 7.49 6.14 -6.04
N PHE A 38 6.74 5.04 -5.97
CA PHE A 38 6.22 4.52 -4.71
C PHE A 38 6.25 2.99 -4.65
N THR A 39 6.01 2.45 -3.46
CA THR A 39 5.89 1.01 -3.16
C THR A 39 4.63 0.79 -2.34
N THR A 40 3.99 -0.36 -2.48
CA THR A 40 2.76 -0.74 -1.74
C THR A 40 3.04 -2.03 -0.99
N ASP A 41 2.73 -2.05 0.31
CA ASP A 41 2.67 -3.27 1.11
C ASP A 41 1.74 -3.10 2.31
N GLY A 42 1.16 -4.20 2.78
CA GLY A 42 0.43 -4.23 4.03
C GLY A 42 1.24 -3.78 5.26
N PHE A 43 0.53 -3.44 6.34
CA PHE A 43 1.08 -2.87 7.57
C PHE A 43 1.65 -3.91 8.56
N SER A 44 2.31 -4.98 8.06
CA SER A 44 2.86 -6.06 8.90
C SER A 44 4.35 -5.89 9.27
N ILE A 45 4.87 -6.75 10.16
CA ILE A 45 6.27 -6.73 10.63
C ILE A 45 7.29 -6.93 9.49
N LYS A 46 6.90 -7.64 8.41
CA LYS A 46 7.78 -7.87 7.24
C LYS A 46 7.91 -6.67 6.31
N SER A 47 7.18 -5.58 6.57
CA SER A 47 7.12 -4.37 5.72
C SER A 47 8.46 -3.68 5.45
N LYS A 48 9.57 -4.07 6.11
CA LYS A 48 10.92 -3.61 5.75
C LYS A 48 11.40 -4.15 4.39
N CYS A 49 10.98 -5.34 3.99
CA CYS A 49 11.45 -6.00 2.77
C CYS A 49 10.93 -5.30 1.50
N GLY A 50 9.70 -4.77 1.50
CA GLY A 50 9.11 -4.07 0.36
C GLY A 50 9.51 -2.60 0.21
N ARG A 51 10.39 -2.08 1.07
CA ARG A 51 10.82 -0.67 1.01
C ARG A 51 12.09 -0.53 0.18
N VAL A 52 12.12 0.51 -0.65
CA VAL A 52 13.33 0.94 -1.34
C VAL A 52 13.54 2.46 -1.16
N PRO A 53 14.74 2.90 -0.69
CA PRO A 53 15.06 4.31 -0.63
C PRO A 53 14.91 5.00 -1.99
N GLY A 54 14.31 6.20 -1.98
CA GLY A 54 13.99 6.95 -3.21
C GLY A 54 12.63 6.65 -3.81
N ALA A 55 11.84 5.76 -3.20
CA ALA A 55 10.41 5.58 -3.46
C ALA A 55 9.60 5.85 -2.18
N LEU A 56 8.42 6.46 -2.33
CA LEU A 56 7.47 6.66 -1.24
C LEU A 56 6.91 5.30 -0.79
N ALA A 57 6.95 5.01 0.50
CA ALA A 57 6.33 3.80 1.05
C ALA A 57 4.87 4.08 1.40
N THR A 58 3.96 3.48 0.65
CA THR A 58 2.50 3.53 0.89
C THR A 58 2.05 2.23 1.58
N ILE A 59 0.79 2.13 1.98
CA ILE A 59 0.23 0.87 2.50
C ILE A 59 -1.07 0.52 1.79
N ASP A 60 -1.43 -0.75 1.82
CA ASP A 60 -2.77 -1.24 1.49
C ASP A 60 -3.50 -1.71 2.75
N PHE A 61 -4.84 -1.63 2.73
CA PHE A 61 -5.72 -2.24 3.72
C PHE A 61 -7.20 -2.13 3.32
N GLY A 62 -8.00 -3.09 3.77
CA GLY A 62 -9.43 -3.18 3.48
C GLY A 62 -10.33 -2.44 4.48
N THR A 63 -11.63 -2.65 4.32
CA THR A 63 -12.64 -1.99 5.16
C THR A 63 -12.70 -2.49 6.61
N ASP A 64 -12.07 -3.63 6.90
CA ASP A 64 -11.94 -4.24 8.22
C ASP A 64 -10.86 -3.58 9.08
N THR A 65 -10.03 -2.72 8.48
CA THR A 65 -8.90 -2.09 9.13
C THR A 65 -9.22 -0.66 9.56
N ASP A 66 -8.86 -0.31 10.80
CA ASP A 66 -8.88 1.08 11.26
C ASP A 66 -7.69 1.85 10.66
N PRO A 67 -7.93 2.89 9.83
CA PRO A 67 -6.85 3.63 9.18
C PRO A 67 -5.84 4.23 10.18
N LYS A 68 -6.29 4.68 11.36
CA LYS A 68 -5.38 5.19 12.39
C LYS A 68 -4.42 4.11 12.88
N LYS A 69 -4.90 2.88 13.04
CA LYS A 69 -4.05 1.75 13.44
C LYS A 69 -3.10 1.35 12.31
N ALA A 70 -3.55 1.37 11.06
CA ALA A 70 -2.74 1.03 9.89
C ALA A 70 -1.51 1.95 9.74
N TRP A 71 -1.67 3.27 9.95
CA TRP A 71 -0.56 4.22 9.84
C TRP A 71 0.23 4.44 11.14
N PHE A 72 -0.44 4.48 12.29
CA PHE A 72 0.18 4.93 13.55
C PHE A 72 0.29 3.85 14.63
N GLY A 73 -0.24 2.65 14.41
CA GLY A 73 -0.13 1.54 15.36
C GLY A 73 1.30 0.97 15.46
N GLU A 74 1.53 0.05 16.41
CA GLU A 74 2.84 -0.60 16.61
C GLU A 74 3.36 -1.36 15.39
N LYS A 75 2.44 -1.97 14.63
CA LYS A 75 2.71 -2.62 13.35
C LYS A 75 2.64 -1.64 12.18
N GLY A 76 2.01 -0.48 12.40
CA GLY A 76 1.78 0.52 11.37
C GLY A 76 3.07 1.10 10.83
N ARG A 77 3.09 1.38 9.52
CA ARG A 77 4.20 2.10 8.90
C ARG A 77 4.21 3.51 9.47
N LYS A 78 5.13 3.79 10.41
CA LYS A 78 5.55 5.18 10.70
C LYS A 78 6.12 5.76 9.41
N ALA A 79 5.28 6.39 8.59
CA ALA A 79 5.71 7.23 7.49
C ALA A 79 6.52 8.36 8.14
N PRO A 80 7.87 8.36 8.06
CA PRO A 80 8.66 9.24 8.89
C PRO A 80 8.36 10.71 8.58
N ARG A 81 8.03 10.99 7.30
CA ARG A 81 7.50 12.22 6.70
C ARG A 81 6.85 11.84 5.35
N GLY A 82 5.76 12.51 4.96
CA GLY A 82 5.10 12.30 3.66
C GLY A 82 3.58 12.16 3.74
N PRO A 83 2.87 12.17 2.60
CA PRO A 83 1.42 12.02 2.57
C PRO A 83 1.00 10.61 3.02
N LEU A 84 -0.16 10.52 3.69
CA LEU A 84 -0.81 9.24 3.96
C LEU A 84 -1.50 8.76 2.68
N ILE A 85 -1.16 7.55 2.23
CA ILE A 85 -1.76 6.95 1.03
C ILE A 85 -2.15 5.50 1.36
N ASN A 86 -3.42 5.17 1.15
CA ASN A 86 -3.87 3.78 1.00
C ASN A 86 -3.90 3.44 -0.50
N SER A 87 -2.88 2.75 -1.00
CA SER A 87 -2.76 2.47 -2.43
C SER A 87 -3.75 1.42 -2.93
N GLU A 88 -4.38 0.66 -2.03
CA GLU A 88 -5.38 -0.35 -2.36
C GLU A 88 -6.43 -0.43 -1.23
N LEU A 89 -7.54 0.30 -1.38
CA LEU A 89 -8.71 0.18 -0.51
C LEU A 89 -9.66 -0.87 -1.07
N TYR A 90 -9.58 -2.08 -0.53
CA TYR A 90 -10.38 -3.21 -1.00
C TYR A 90 -11.88 -2.94 -0.85
N THR A 91 -12.57 -2.70 -1.98
CA THR A 91 -14.02 -2.46 -2.05
C THR A 91 -14.86 -3.73 -2.00
N GLY A 92 -14.19 -4.88 -2.05
CA GLY A 92 -14.70 -6.24 -2.10
C GLY A 92 -13.55 -7.19 -1.84
N TRP A 93 -13.68 -8.46 -2.23
CA TRP A 93 -12.58 -9.42 -2.20
C TRP A 93 -12.66 -10.34 -3.40
N LEU A 94 -11.56 -11.04 -3.69
CA LEU A 94 -11.55 -12.08 -4.72
C LEU A 94 -12.34 -13.31 -4.29
N ASP A 95 -12.85 -14.05 -5.27
CA ASP A 95 -13.52 -15.32 -5.05
C ASP A 95 -12.56 -16.50 -5.28
N HIS A 96 -12.86 -17.62 -4.62
CA HIS A 96 -12.32 -18.93 -5.00
C HIS A 96 -13.45 -19.82 -5.51
N TRP A 97 -13.08 -20.83 -6.30
CA TRP A 97 -14.02 -21.86 -6.74
C TRP A 97 -14.64 -22.56 -5.53
N ASP A 98 -15.95 -22.84 -5.62
CA ASP A 98 -16.75 -23.50 -4.59
C ASP A 98 -16.80 -22.78 -3.22
N GLU A 99 -16.31 -21.54 -3.13
CA GLU A 99 -16.51 -20.67 -1.97
C GLU A 99 -17.72 -19.73 -2.17
N GLN A 100 -18.23 -19.20 -1.06
CA GLN A 100 -19.27 -18.18 -1.12
C GLN A 100 -18.71 -16.88 -1.72
N HIS A 101 -19.47 -16.28 -2.65
CA HIS A 101 -19.12 -14.99 -3.25
C HIS A 101 -18.85 -13.93 -2.17
N GLN A 102 -17.67 -13.32 -2.25
CA GLN A 102 -17.23 -12.32 -1.28
C GLN A 102 -17.87 -10.97 -1.55
N THR A 103 -18.46 -10.38 -0.51
CA THR A 103 -19.13 -9.08 -0.63
C THR A 103 -18.73 -8.15 0.52
N VAL A 104 -18.64 -6.85 0.22
CA VAL A 104 -18.51 -5.79 1.21
C VAL A 104 -19.70 -4.86 1.06
N HIS A 105 -20.41 -4.59 2.16
CA HIS A 105 -21.56 -3.69 2.12
C HIS A 105 -21.11 -2.26 1.76
N ALA A 106 -21.84 -1.60 0.84
CA ALA A 106 -21.54 -0.23 0.43
C ALA A 106 -21.49 0.75 1.60
N THR A 107 -22.30 0.54 2.64
CA THR A 107 -22.28 1.36 3.87
C THR A 107 -20.99 1.20 4.66
N VAL A 108 -20.41 0.00 4.69
CA VAL A 108 -19.11 -0.28 5.32
C VAL A 108 -17.99 0.41 4.53
N LEU A 109 -17.99 0.28 3.20
CA LEU A 109 -17.03 0.94 2.33
C LEU A 109 -17.09 2.47 2.45
N ALA A 110 -18.28 3.07 2.38
CA ALA A 110 -18.48 4.51 2.53
C ALA A 110 -17.98 5.03 3.89
N ASN A 111 -18.17 4.24 4.96
CA ASN A 111 -17.64 4.57 6.28
C ASN A 111 -16.10 4.54 6.32
N SER A 112 -15.48 3.57 5.66
CA SER A 112 -14.01 3.47 5.59
C SER A 112 -13.41 4.60 4.75
N ILE A 113 -14.01 4.93 3.60
CA ILE A 113 -13.61 6.09 2.78
C ILE A 113 -13.70 7.39 3.61
N ARG A 114 -14.80 7.60 4.33
CA ARG A 114 -14.97 8.79 5.20
C ARG A 114 -13.90 8.87 6.28
N LYS A 115 -13.49 7.75 6.89
CA LYS A 115 -12.39 7.73 7.88
C LYS A 115 -11.05 8.13 7.24
N ILE A 116 -10.74 7.61 6.06
CA ILE A 116 -9.52 7.94 5.30
C ILE A 116 -9.51 9.43 4.92
N LEU A 117 -10.60 9.94 4.36
CA LEU A 117 -10.73 11.35 3.97
C LEU A 117 -10.61 12.30 5.17
N ASN A 118 -11.21 11.96 6.31
CA ASN A 118 -11.10 12.77 7.54
C ASN A 118 -9.66 12.86 8.08
N MET A 119 -8.76 11.98 7.63
CA MET A 119 -7.33 12.03 7.96
C MET A 119 -6.51 12.80 6.92
N GLY A 120 -7.13 13.33 5.88
CA GLY A 120 -6.44 14.00 4.76
C GLY A 120 -5.62 13.04 3.90
N ALA A 121 -5.90 11.74 3.96
CA ALA A 121 -5.17 10.71 3.23
C ALA A 121 -5.69 10.56 1.81
N SER A 122 -4.79 10.25 0.88
CA SER A 122 -5.16 9.78 -0.47
C SER A 122 -5.48 8.29 -0.45
N PHE A 123 -6.31 7.83 -1.38
CA PHE A 123 -6.57 6.41 -1.55
C PHE A 123 -6.87 6.05 -3.00
N ASN A 124 -6.72 4.77 -3.33
CA ASN A 124 -7.22 4.18 -4.57
C ASN A 124 -8.24 3.08 -4.22
N LEU A 125 -9.34 3.03 -4.97
CA LEU A 125 -10.41 2.02 -4.85
C LEU A 125 -10.11 0.84 -5.76
#